data_AF-A0A5C8QC48-F1
#
_entry.id   AF-A0A5C8QC48-F1
#
_cell.length_a   1.000
_cell.length_b   1.000
_cell.length_c   1.000
_cell.angle_alpha   90.00
_cell.angle_beta   90.00
_cell.angle_gamma   90.00
#
_symmetry.space_group_name_H-M   'P 1'
#
loop_
_entity.id
_entity.type
_entity.pdbx_description
1 polymer ?
#
loop_
_entity_poly.entity_id
_entity_poly.type
_entity_poly.pdbx_seq_one_letter_code
_entity_poly.pdbx_strand_id
1 'polypeptide(L)'
;MKPVTRLFLIGAPIVVVVSVIFGGGDDSAVLADNPPQNTTSAAPNPLASGSEDEKAEMEERIRKMPPGLAAPGKKEMAARIVASAENSTLDWRDQYDAIEDLDDGNGYTAGIIGFCSGTNDMLQLVEAYTKHHPDNPLASYLPALREVDGTDSHEGLDPGFTEAWATAAEDPAFREAQDNTRDQLYFDPAVRLAKMDGLSTLGQFIYYDAMVLHGPGLDAGGFYGIRHAAMKEAKTAAEGGSEKEYLNAFLDESRDVIRTKVTETQRDTSRIDTAQRVFLKDGNMDLAPPLRWKMYGETFQLPAS
;
A
#
# COMPACT_ATOMS: atom_id res chain seq x y z
N MET A 1 -11.67 -40.02 -32.01
CA MET A 1 -11.94 -38.58 -31.80
C MET A 1 -10.73 -37.97 -31.15
N LYS A 2 -10.05 -37.03 -31.81
CA LYS A 2 -8.88 -36.32 -31.27
C LYS A 2 -9.37 -35.24 -30.29
N PRO A 3 -8.67 -34.99 -29.15
CA PRO A 3 -9.01 -33.87 -28.30
C PRO A 3 -8.55 -32.56 -28.97
N VAL A 4 -9.45 -31.58 -28.99
CA VAL A 4 -9.21 -30.22 -29.50
C VAL A 4 -8.58 -29.41 -28.37
N THR A 5 -7.29 -29.14 -28.50
CA THR A 5 -6.57 -28.15 -27.70
C THR A 5 -7.12 -26.76 -28.03
N ARG A 6 -7.72 -26.07 -27.05
CA ARG A 6 -8.05 -24.65 -27.17
C ARG A 6 -6.87 -23.83 -26.67
N LEU A 7 -6.27 -23.11 -27.61
CA LEU A 7 -5.23 -22.11 -27.41
C LEU A 7 -5.84 -20.90 -26.67
N PHE A 8 -5.31 -20.55 -25.50
CA PHE A 8 -5.56 -19.23 -24.91
C PHE A 8 -4.63 -18.23 -25.62
N LEU A 9 -5.23 -17.32 -26.38
CA LEU A 9 -4.56 -16.12 -26.88
C LEU A 9 -4.50 -15.13 -25.72
N ILE A 10 -3.33 -15.01 -25.09
CA ILE A 10 -2.99 -13.87 -24.26
C ILE A 10 -2.83 -12.69 -25.22
N GLY A 11 -3.63 -11.65 -25.03
CA GLY A 11 -3.59 -10.43 -25.83
C GLY A 11 -2.22 -9.77 -25.68
N ALA A 12 -1.51 -9.63 -26.81
CA ALA A 12 -0.32 -8.81 -26.90
C ALA A 12 -0.67 -7.32 -26.74
N PRO A 13 0.12 -6.51 -26.03
CA PRO A 13 -0.06 -5.08 -26.02
C PRO A 13 0.27 -4.49 -27.39
N ILE A 14 -0.65 -3.67 -27.91
CA ILE A 14 -0.50 -2.93 -29.15
C ILE A 14 0.51 -1.81 -28.92
N VAL A 15 1.68 -1.93 -29.55
CA VAL A 15 2.71 -0.88 -29.60
C VAL A 15 2.18 0.28 -30.44
N VAL A 16 1.98 1.45 -29.83
CA VAL A 16 1.72 2.70 -30.54
C VAL A 16 3.02 3.50 -30.58
N VAL A 17 3.67 3.50 -31.74
CA VAL A 17 4.82 4.37 -32.04
C VAL A 17 4.29 5.76 -32.36
N VAL A 18 4.49 6.74 -31.46
CA VAL A 18 4.27 8.15 -31.79
C VAL A 18 5.54 8.72 -32.42
N SER A 19 5.41 9.17 -33.66
CA SER A 19 6.48 9.83 -34.41
C SER A 19 6.67 11.27 -33.93
N VAL A 20 7.90 11.63 -33.57
CA VAL A 20 8.31 13.01 -33.26
C VAL A 20 8.35 13.81 -34.56
N ILE A 21 7.55 14.86 -34.66
CA ILE A 21 7.70 15.91 -35.67
C ILE A 21 8.36 17.12 -34.99
N PHE A 22 9.57 17.44 -35.44
CA PHE A 22 10.27 18.67 -35.12
C PHE A 22 9.58 19.88 -35.76
N GLY A 23 9.36 20.93 -34.97
CA GLY A 23 9.01 22.27 -35.44
C GLY A 23 9.50 23.32 -34.44
N GLY A 24 10.57 24.02 -34.79
CA GLY A 24 11.22 25.01 -33.94
C GLY A 24 10.52 26.37 -33.90
N GLY A 25 10.83 27.14 -32.86
CA GLY A 25 10.50 28.55 -32.71
C GLY A 25 10.92 29.05 -31.34
N ASP A 26 12.03 29.78 -31.30
CA ASP A 26 12.51 30.58 -30.17
C ASP A 26 11.39 31.44 -29.57
N ASP A 27 11.25 31.41 -28.23
CA ASP A 27 11.09 32.64 -27.47
C ASP A 27 11.50 32.42 -26.01
N SER A 28 12.47 33.23 -25.60
CA SER A 28 13.04 33.25 -24.25
C SER A 28 12.07 33.90 -23.28
N ALA A 29 11.47 33.11 -22.39
CA ALA A 29 10.80 33.62 -21.20
C ALA A 29 11.37 32.91 -19.97
N VAL A 30 12.15 33.67 -19.21
CA VAL A 30 12.70 33.32 -17.90
C VAL A 30 11.58 32.74 -17.02
N LEU A 31 11.63 31.45 -16.75
CA LEU A 31 10.72 30.77 -15.83
C LEU A 31 11.02 31.31 -14.42
N ALA A 32 10.04 32.01 -13.87
CA ALA A 32 10.08 32.49 -12.50
C ALA A 32 10.11 31.29 -11.54
N ASP A 33 11.10 31.32 -10.65
CA ASP A 33 11.26 30.42 -9.51
C ASP A 33 10.00 30.33 -8.65
N ASN A 34 9.73 29.11 -8.19
CA ASN A 34 8.85 28.73 -7.08
C ASN A 34 7.34 28.99 -7.27
N PRO A 35 6.54 27.97 -7.66
CA PRO A 35 5.12 28.00 -7.39
C PRO A 35 4.89 28.06 -5.86
N PRO A 36 3.88 28.79 -5.38
CA PRO A 36 3.64 28.97 -3.95
C PRO A 36 3.36 27.62 -3.28
N GLN A 37 4.20 27.25 -2.31
CA GLN A 37 3.89 26.19 -1.36
C GLN A 37 2.62 26.61 -0.61
N ASN A 38 1.50 25.94 -0.91
CA ASN A 38 0.35 25.95 -0.03
C ASN A 38 0.83 25.36 1.31
N THR A 39 0.98 26.20 2.31
CA THR A 39 1.26 25.80 3.69
C THR A 39 -0.01 25.19 4.29
N THR A 40 -0.42 24.03 3.81
CA THR A 40 -1.30 23.13 4.55
C THR A 40 -0.46 22.62 5.71
N SER A 41 -0.84 22.95 6.95
CA SER A 41 -0.28 22.31 8.14
C SER A 41 -0.27 20.81 7.93
N ALA A 42 0.91 20.20 7.84
CA ALA A 42 1.04 18.74 7.72
C ALA A 42 0.25 18.05 8.83
N ALA A 43 -0.39 16.93 8.51
CA ALA A 43 -1.14 16.19 9.50
C ALA A 43 -0.20 15.69 10.63
N PRO A 44 -0.65 15.65 11.89
CA PRO A 44 0.17 15.12 12.96
C PRO A 44 0.39 13.62 12.78
N ASN A 45 1.60 13.14 13.11
CA ASN A 45 1.88 11.72 13.32
C ASN A 45 1.92 11.44 14.83
N PRO A 46 0.86 10.86 15.42
CA PRO A 46 0.81 10.58 16.86
C PRO A 46 1.91 9.62 17.33
N LEU A 47 2.35 8.69 16.49
CA LEU A 47 3.38 7.70 16.84
C LEU A 47 4.78 8.33 16.96
N ALA A 48 5.02 9.44 16.28
CA ALA A 48 6.30 10.18 16.36
C ALA A 48 6.35 11.14 17.57
N SER A 49 5.19 11.49 18.14
CA SER A 49 5.06 12.49 19.20
C SER A 49 5.23 11.91 20.62
N GLY A 50 5.46 12.79 21.61
CA GLY A 50 5.60 12.41 23.02
C GLY A 50 7.04 12.08 23.45
N SER A 51 7.26 12.10 24.75
CA SER A 51 8.48 11.63 25.42
C SER A 51 8.61 10.11 25.33
N GLU A 52 9.81 9.58 25.54
CA GLU A 52 10.07 8.13 25.53
C GLU A 52 9.22 7.38 26.58
N ASP A 53 9.00 7.99 27.75
CA ASP A 53 8.16 7.42 28.81
C ASP A 53 6.69 7.35 28.37
N GLU A 54 6.15 8.41 27.77
CA GLU A 54 4.78 8.43 27.23
C GLU A 54 4.60 7.39 26.11
N LYS A 55 5.59 7.23 25.23
CA LYS A 55 5.60 6.20 24.20
C LYS A 55 5.61 4.79 24.81
N ALA A 56 6.44 4.55 25.82
CA ALA A 56 6.51 3.25 26.49
C ALA A 56 5.20 2.88 27.21
N GLU A 57 4.56 3.84 27.88
CA GLU A 57 3.25 3.65 28.50
C GLU A 57 2.16 3.34 27.48
N MET A 58 2.17 4.07 26.35
CA MET A 58 1.25 3.84 25.24
C MET A 58 1.42 2.42 24.66
N GLU A 59 2.65 1.99 24.41
CA GLU A 59 2.95 0.65 23.90
C GLU A 59 2.51 -0.45 24.88
N GLU A 60 2.73 -0.26 26.18
CA GLU A 60 2.26 -1.20 27.20
C GLU A 60 0.73 -1.27 27.26
N ARG A 61 0.04 -0.14 27.06
CA ARG A 61 -1.44 -0.12 26.96
C ARG A 61 -1.91 -0.88 25.72
N ILE A 62 -1.30 -0.65 24.56
CA ILE A 62 -1.63 -1.32 23.30
C ILE A 62 -1.40 -2.83 23.43
N ARG A 63 -0.31 -3.25 24.07
CA ARG A 63 0.04 -4.66 24.30
C ARG A 63 -1.01 -5.41 25.13
N LYS A 64 -1.68 -4.72 26.05
CA LYS A 64 -2.76 -5.29 26.87
C LYS A 64 -4.10 -5.39 26.14
N MET A 65 -4.27 -4.70 25.01
CA MET A 65 -5.48 -4.80 24.22
C MET A 65 -5.53 -6.14 23.46
N PRO A 66 -6.73 -6.64 23.11
CA PRO A 66 -6.86 -7.79 22.24
C PRO A 66 -6.02 -7.67 20.96
N PRO A 67 -5.50 -8.77 20.42
CA PRO A 67 -4.64 -8.72 19.24
C PRO A 67 -5.34 -8.10 18.02
N GLY A 68 -6.65 -8.33 17.86
CA GLY A 68 -7.43 -7.80 16.74
C GLY A 68 -6.87 -8.31 15.42
N LEU A 69 -6.54 -7.40 14.51
CA LEU A 69 -5.94 -7.74 13.21
C LEU A 69 -4.58 -8.42 13.36
N ALA A 70 -3.83 -8.13 14.43
CA ALA A 70 -2.54 -8.75 14.70
C ALA A 70 -2.64 -10.22 15.14
N ALA A 71 -3.85 -10.77 15.36
CA ALA A 71 -4.00 -12.20 15.57
C ALA A 71 -3.56 -12.96 14.30
N PRO A 72 -2.78 -14.05 14.38
CA PRO A 72 -2.19 -14.69 13.19
C PRO A 72 -3.19 -15.01 12.07
N GLY A 73 -4.35 -15.59 12.42
CA GLY A 73 -5.39 -15.88 11.42
C GLY A 73 -6.07 -14.64 10.83
N LYS A 74 -6.15 -13.53 11.58
CA LYS A 74 -6.68 -12.25 11.10
C LYS A 74 -5.68 -11.54 10.20
N LYS A 75 -4.39 -11.59 10.53
CA LYS A 75 -3.30 -11.04 9.73
C LYS A 75 -3.18 -11.77 8.40
N GLU A 76 -3.24 -13.10 8.41
CA GLU A 76 -3.29 -13.92 7.20
C GLU A 76 -4.47 -13.54 6.31
N MET A 77 -5.66 -13.38 6.88
CA MET A 77 -6.84 -12.95 6.14
C MET A 77 -6.71 -11.53 5.58
N ALA A 78 -6.14 -10.59 6.33
CA ALA A 78 -5.88 -9.24 5.85
C ALA A 78 -4.96 -9.24 4.62
N ALA A 79 -3.86 -10.02 4.65
CA ALA A 79 -2.96 -10.15 3.50
C ALA A 79 -3.69 -10.67 2.25
N ARG A 80 -4.60 -11.65 2.41
CA ARG A 80 -5.42 -12.17 1.30
C ARG A 80 -6.40 -11.13 0.74
N ILE A 81 -6.99 -10.28 1.59
CA ILE A 81 -7.89 -9.22 1.13
C ILE A 81 -7.09 -8.14 0.39
N VAL A 82 -5.93 -7.73 0.92
CA VAL A 82 -5.03 -6.76 0.26
C VAL A 82 -4.56 -7.30 -1.11
N ALA A 83 -4.10 -8.54 -1.18
CA ALA A 83 -3.67 -9.15 -2.45
C ALA A 83 -4.78 -9.23 -3.50
N SER A 84 -6.07 -9.24 -3.10
CA SER A 84 -7.16 -9.15 -4.07
C SER A 84 -7.22 -7.79 -4.74
N ALA A 85 -6.81 -6.71 -4.05
CA ALA A 85 -6.67 -5.37 -4.60
C ALA A 85 -5.37 -5.20 -5.37
N GLU A 86 -4.24 -5.61 -4.79
CA GLU A 86 -2.93 -5.35 -5.41
C GLU A 86 -2.67 -6.27 -6.61
N ASN A 87 -3.17 -7.51 -6.59
CA ASN A 87 -2.80 -8.55 -7.56
C ASN A 87 -3.97 -9.42 -8.05
N SER A 88 -5.23 -9.07 -7.72
CA SER A 88 -6.42 -9.85 -8.09
C SER A 88 -6.35 -11.34 -7.71
N THR A 89 -5.69 -11.67 -6.60
CA THR A 89 -5.56 -13.04 -6.09
C THR A 89 -5.80 -13.11 -4.58
N LEU A 90 -6.09 -14.31 -4.07
CA LEU A 90 -6.05 -14.59 -2.63
C LEU A 90 -4.75 -15.29 -2.21
N ASP A 91 -3.89 -15.67 -3.16
CA ASP A 91 -2.60 -16.29 -2.89
C ASP A 91 -1.50 -15.23 -2.86
N TRP A 92 -1.48 -14.47 -1.76
CA TRP A 92 -0.55 -13.37 -1.59
C TRP A 92 0.91 -13.82 -1.52
N ARG A 93 1.18 -15.11 -1.20
CA ARG A 93 2.54 -15.64 -1.13
C ARG A 93 3.14 -15.93 -2.50
N ASP A 94 2.32 -16.01 -3.54
CA ASP A 94 2.80 -16.11 -4.92
C ASP A 94 3.24 -14.75 -5.48
N GLN A 95 3.28 -13.70 -4.66
CA GLN A 95 3.61 -12.33 -5.08
C GLN A 95 5.00 -11.88 -4.61
N TYR A 96 5.78 -12.73 -3.92
CA TYR A 96 7.11 -12.33 -3.45
C TYR A 96 8.08 -11.98 -4.61
N ASP A 97 7.97 -12.66 -5.74
CA ASP A 97 8.80 -12.47 -6.94
C ASP A 97 8.19 -11.48 -7.95
N ALA A 98 6.95 -11.02 -7.73
CA ALA A 98 6.30 -10.06 -8.60
C ALA A 98 7.11 -8.75 -8.66
N ILE A 99 7.37 -8.27 -9.87
CA ILE A 99 8.02 -6.98 -10.12
C ILE A 99 7.63 -6.49 -11.53
N GLU A 100 7.10 -5.28 -11.60
CA GLU A 100 6.68 -4.64 -12.85
C GLU A 100 6.70 -3.12 -12.65
N ASP A 101 7.01 -2.34 -13.69
CA ASP A 101 6.66 -0.92 -13.69
C ASP A 101 5.25 -0.78 -14.27
N LEU A 102 4.34 -0.23 -13.47
CA LEU A 102 2.92 -0.09 -13.80
C LEU A 102 2.62 1.20 -14.60
N ASP A 103 3.66 1.94 -15.02
CA ASP A 103 3.58 3.25 -15.66
C ASP A 103 2.80 4.27 -14.81
N ASP A 104 2.89 4.14 -13.49
CA ASP A 104 2.07 4.88 -12.52
C ASP A 104 2.82 6.06 -11.86
N GLY A 105 4.10 6.22 -12.21
CA GLY A 105 5.02 7.24 -11.73
C GLY A 105 5.84 6.85 -10.51
N ASN A 106 5.77 5.59 -10.05
CA ASN A 106 6.54 5.09 -8.90
C ASN A 106 7.74 4.21 -9.29
N GLY A 107 8.00 4.04 -10.59
CA GLY A 107 9.01 3.12 -11.12
C GLY A 107 8.61 1.67 -10.92
N TYR A 108 9.58 0.79 -10.64
CA TYR A 108 9.28 -0.61 -10.32
C TYR A 108 8.41 -0.73 -9.07
N THR A 109 7.30 -1.45 -9.18
CA THR A 109 6.44 -1.94 -8.09
C THR A 109 6.67 -3.44 -7.91
N ALA A 110 6.94 -3.90 -6.69
CA ALA A 110 7.35 -5.28 -6.45
C ALA A 110 6.89 -5.89 -5.12
N GLY A 111 6.80 -7.21 -5.07
CA GLY A 111 6.57 -7.97 -3.84
C GLY A 111 5.13 -7.93 -3.32
N ILE A 112 4.96 -8.48 -2.11
CA ILE A 112 3.65 -8.82 -1.51
C ILE A 112 2.70 -7.66 -1.21
N ILE A 113 3.17 -6.42 -1.28
CA ILE A 113 2.37 -5.21 -1.07
C ILE A 113 2.70 -4.09 -2.07
N GLY A 114 3.48 -4.38 -3.13
CA GLY A 114 3.88 -3.37 -4.11
C GLY A 114 4.87 -2.32 -3.59
N PHE A 115 6.00 -2.76 -3.03
CA PHE A 115 7.12 -1.87 -2.71
C PHE A 115 7.62 -1.16 -3.98
N CYS A 116 7.83 0.16 -3.95
CA CYS A 116 8.25 0.88 -5.15
C CYS A 116 9.65 1.48 -5.08
N SER A 117 10.36 1.47 -6.21
CA SER A 117 11.70 2.08 -6.30
C SER A 117 11.66 3.59 -6.10
N GLY A 118 10.57 4.25 -6.51
CA GLY A 118 10.38 5.69 -6.38
C GLY A 118 9.83 6.18 -5.05
N THR A 119 9.46 5.28 -4.12
CA THR A 119 8.81 5.64 -2.84
C THR A 119 9.60 5.22 -1.60
N ASN A 120 10.90 4.98 -1.74
CA ASN A 120 11.89 4.64 -0.71
C ASN A 120 11.67 3.31 0.03
N ASP A 121 10.50 2.69 -0.02
CA ASP A 121 10.22 1.45 0.70
C ASP A 121 10.89 0.22 0.07
N MET A 122 11.03 0.17 -1.26
CA MET A 122 11.88 -0.84 -1.92
C MET A 122 13.35 -0.70 -1.51
N LEU A 123 13.86 0.52 -1.45
CA LEU A 123 15.23 0.78 -0.99
C LEU A 123 15.43 0.29 0.46
N GLN A 124 14.52 0.65 1.36
CA GLN A 124 14.56 0.19 2.77
C GLN A 124 14.51 -1.33 2.88
N LEU A 125 13.68 -2.00 2.07
CA LEU A 125 13.62 -3.46 2.01
C LEU A 125 14.97 -4.06 1.60
N VAL A 126 15.56 -3.57 0.50
CA VAL A 126 16.82 -4.12 -0.01
C VAL A 126 17.98 -3.82 0.95
N GLU A 127 17.99 -2.66 1.61
CA GLU A 127 18.96 -2.33 2.66
C GLU A 127 18.83 -3.28 3.85
N ALA A 128 17.60 -3.53 4.33
CA ALA A 128 17.34 -4.45 5.43
C ALA A 128 17.76 -5.88 5.10
N TYR A 129 17.43 -6.37 3.90
CA TYR A 129 17.85 -7.69 3.44
C TYR A 129 19.39 -7.78 3.33
N THR A 130 20.02 -6.80 2.70
CA THR A 130 21.49 -6.77 2.49
C THR A 130 22.27 -6.67 3.79
N LYS A 131 21.75 -5.97 4.80
CA LYS A 131 22.38 -5.89 6.12
C LYS A 131 22.61 -7.27 6.76
N HIS A 132 21.69 -8.21 6.54
CA HIS A 132 21.77 -9.57 7.07
C HIS A 132 22.36 -10.57 6.07
N HIS A 133 22.25 -10.29 4.78
CA HIS A 133 22.73 -11.12 3.67
C HIS A 133 23.56 -10.28 2.69
N PRO A 134 24.83 -9.92 3.00
CA PRO A 134 25.59 -8.94 2.23
C PRO A 134 25.89 -9.36 0.78
N ASP A 135 25.96 -10.67 0.51
CA ASP A 135 26.29 -11.23 -0.81
C ASP A 135 25.04 -11.59 -1.64
N ASN A 136 23.88 -11.04 -1.29
CA ASN A 136 22.61 -11.32 -1.99
C ASN A 136 22.56 -10.67 -3.39
N PRO A 137 21.70 -11.19 -4.32
CA PRO A 137 21.68 -10.71 -5.70
C PRO A 137 21.20 -9.26 -5.88
N LEU A 138 20.57 -8.64 -4.88
CA LEU A 138 20.10 -7.25 -4.91
C LEU A 138 21.15 -6.26 -4.38
N ALA A 139 22.18 -6.72 -3.67
CA ALA A 139 23.14 -5.86 -2.98
C ALA A 139 23.84 -4.85 -3.92
N SER A 140 24.18 -5.28 -5.14
CA SER A 140 24.83 -4.42 -6.15
C SER A 140 23.94 -3.30 -6.68
N TYR A 141 22.62 -3.40 -6.50
CA TYR A 141 21.66 -2.40 -6.97
C TYR A 141 21.40 -1.29 -5.94
N LEU A 142 21.88 -1.42 -4.70
CA LEU A 142 21.70 -0.40 -3.67
C LEU A 142 22.15 1.02 -4.08
N PRO A 143 23.28 1.23 -4.77
CA PRO A 143 23.63 2.56 -5.26
C PRO A 143 22.59 3.12 -6.24
N ALA A 144 22.12 2.31 -7.19
CA ALA A 144 21.12 2.73 -8.16
C ALA A 144 19.77 3.02 -7.50
N LEU A 145 19.31 2.15 -6.59
CA LEU A 145 18.09 2.35 -5.80
C LEU A 145 18.10 3.67 -5.02
N ARG A 146 19.26 4.10 -4.50
CA ARG A 146 19.39 5.41 -3.83
C ARG A 146 19.33 6.60 -4.78
N GLU A 147 19.83 6.45 -6.00
CA GLU A 147 19.83 7.51 -7.00
C GLU A 147 18.44 7.69 -7.62
N VAL A 148 17.69 6.60 -7.82
CA VAL A 148 16.35 6.65 -8.43
C VAL A 148 15.22 6.93 -7.43
N ASP A 149 15.48 6.83 -6.12
CA ASP A 149 14.48 7.09 -5.08
C ASP A 149 13.86 8.49 -5.23
N GLY A 150 12.52 8.56 -5.18
CA GLY A 150 11.75 9.76 -5.49
C GLY A 150 11.45 10.00 -6.98
N THR A 151 11.83 9.08 -7.87
CA THR A 151 11.57 9.13 -9.33
C THR A 151 11.05 7.79 -9.87
N ASP A 152 10.58 7.79 -11.12
CA ASP A 152 10.21 6.59 -11.87
C ASP A 152 11.38 6.02 -12.71
N SER A 153 12.62 6.47 -12.48
CA SER A 153 13.78 6.08 -13.29
C SER A 153 14.21 4.62 -13.04
N HIS A 154 14.63 3.94 -14.11
CA HIS A 154 15.25 2.60 -14.07
C HIS A 154 16.78 2.65 -14.22
N GLU A 155 17.39 3.83 -14.18
CA GLU A 155 18.83 3.99 -14.40
C GLU A 155 19.66 3.18 -13.39
N GLY A 156 20.52 2.29 -13.91
CA GLY A 156 21.34 1.41 -13.08
C GLY A 156 20.63 0.18 -12.51
N LEU A 157 19.31 0.07 -12.67
CA LEU A 157 18.52 -1.14 -12.37
C LEU A 157 18.46 -2.06 -13.60
N ASP A 158 18.14 -1.48 -14.75
CA ASP A 158 17.97 -2.26 -15.98
C ASP A 158 19.28 -2.78 -16.58
N PRO A 159 19.24 -3.93 -17.27
CA PRO A 159 18.08 -4.81 -17.47
C PRO A 159 17.95 -5.93 -16.41
N GLY A 160 18.89 -6.02 -15.46
CA GLY A 160 19.05 -7.21 -14.62
C GLY A 160 18.26 -7.21 -13.32
N PHE A 161 17.71 -6.07 -12.90
CA PHE A 161 17.09 -5.95 -11.57
C PHE A 161 15.88 -6.85 -11.37
N THR A 162 15.03 -7.01 -12.39
CA THR A 162 13.84 -7.88 -12.33
C THR A 162 14.20 -9.36 -12.18
N GLU A 163 15.22 -9.82 -12.90
CA GLU A 163 15.76 -11.19 -12.75
C GLU A 163 16.42 -11.39 -11.38
N ALA A 164 17.16 -10.40 -10.90
CA ALA A 164 17.77 -10.42 -9.57
C ALA A 164 16.72 -10.46 -8.45
N TRP A 165 15.60 -9.75 -8.62
CA TRP A 165 14.45 -9.77 -7.71
C TRP A 165 13.79 -11.14 -7.66
N ALA A 166 13.48 -11.72 -8.82
CA ALA A 166 12.92 -13.07 -8.91
C ALA A 166 13.85 -14.10 -8.27
N THR A 167 15.17 -14.00 -8.52
CA THR A 167 16.18 -14.86 -7.89
C THR A 167 16.22 -14.68 -6.38
N ALA A 168 16.14 -13.44 -5.87
CA ALA A 168 16.11 -13.17 -4.44
C ALA A 168 14.85 -13.78 -3.78
N ALA A 169 13.70 -13.76 -4.45
CA ALA A 169 12.43 -14.27 -3.93
C ALA A 169 12.42 -15.78 -3.68
N GLU A 170 13.34 -16.54 -4.30
CA GLU A 170 13.54 -17.95 -3.97
C GLU A 170 14.08 -18.13 -2.53
N ASP A 171 14.89 -17.18 -2.04
CA ASP A 171 15.47 -17.18 -0.69
C ASP A 171 14.39 -16.93 0.37
N PRO A 172 14.17 -17.87 1.32
CA PRO A 172 13.30 -17.63 2.47
C PRO A 172 13.62 -16.35 3.24
N ALA A 173 14.89 -15.94 3.30
CA ALA A 173 15.29 -14.74 4.01
C ALA A 173 14.84 -13.44 3.32
N PHE A 174 14.77 -13.40 1.98
CA PHE A 174 14.22 -12.24 1.28
C PHE A 174 12.70 -12.15 1.46
N ARG A 175 12.01 -13.30 1.47
CA ARG A 175 10.57 -13.36 1.77
C ARG A 175 10.26 -12.89 3.20
N GLU A 176 11.08 -13.31 4.17
CA GLU A 176 11.01 -12.80 5.54
C GLU A 176 11.32 -11.30 5.61
N ALA A 177 12.28 -10.80 4.83
CA ALA A 177 12.55 -9.36 4.75
C ALA A 177 11.34 -8.58 4.21
N GLN A 178 10.64 -9.09 3.18
CA GLN A 178 9.40 -8.48 2.68
C GLN A 178 8.31 -8.45 3.75
N ASP A 179 8.09 -9.58 4.46
CA ASP A 179 7.12 -9.65 5.55
C ASP A 179 7.44 -8.65 6.67
N ASN A 180 8.71 -8.57 7.06
CA ASN A 180 9.16 -7.66 8.11
C ASN A 180 9.06 -6.19 7.69
N THR A 181 9.40 -5.84 6.45
CA THR A 181 9.28 -4.47 5.95
C THR A 181 7.80 -4.05 5.85
N ARG A 182 6.92 -4.92 5.34
CA ARG A 182 5.46 -4.72 5.37
C ARG A 182 5.01 -4.42 6.79
N ASP A 183 5.47 -5.22 7.74
CA ASP A 183 5.05 -5.11 9.14
C ASP A 183 5.50 -3.80 9.77
N GLN A 184 6.77 -3.46 9.61
CA GLN A 184 7.39 -2.28 10.22
C GLN A 184 6.85 -0.97 9.63
N LEU A 185 6.69 -0.89 8.32
CA LEU A 185 6.32 0.36 7.64
C LEU A 185 4.80 0.58 7.59
N TYR A 186 4.01 -0.49 7.49
CA TYR A 186 2.58 -0.39 7.19
C TYR A 186 1.70 -1.02 8.26
N PHE A 187 1.87 -2.32 8.54
CA PHE A 187 0.93 -3.06 9.38
C PHE A 187 0.96 -2.63 10.85
N ASP A 188 2.13 -2.62 11.48
CA ASP A 188 2.26 -2.33 12.91
C ASP A 188 1.88 -0.87 13.24
N PRO A 189 2.30 0.15 12.47
CA PRO A 189 1.83 1.52 12.68
C PRO A 189 0.30 1.65 12.51
N ALA A 190 -0.28 1.05 11.47
CA ALA A 190 -1.73 1.10 11.23
C ALA A 190 -2.53 0.47 12.38
N VAL A 191 -2.15 -0.74 12.80
CA VAL A 191 -2.83 -1.46 13.88
C VAL A 191 -2.67 -0.73 15.22
N ARG A 192 -1.49 -0.17 15.51
CA ARG A 192 -1.27 0.64 16.72
C ARG A 192 -2.17 1.87 16.74
N LEU A 193 -2.21 2.63 15.65
CA LEU A 193 -3.06 3.83 15.55
C LEU A 193 -4.54 3.50 15.65
N ALA A 194 -4.99 2.46 14.96
CA ALA A 194 -6.38 2.02 15.03
C ALA A 194 -6.77 1.61 16.46
N LYS A 195 -5.88 0.93 17.19
CA LYS A 195 -6.10 0.60 18.62
C LYS A 195 -6.17 1.85 19.50
N MET A 196 -5.33 2.85 19.25
CA MET A 196 -5.38 4.14 19.95
C MET A 196 -6.70 4.88 19.70
N ASP A 197 -7.24 4.79 18.49
CA ASP A 197 -8.53 5.36 18.10
C ASP A 197 -9.73 4.54 18.57
N GLY A 198 -9.49 3.40 19.25
CA GLY A 198 -10.52 2.52 19.79
C GLY A 198 -11.22 1.67 18.74
N LEU A 199 -10.57 1.40 17.61
CA LEU A 199 -11.15 0.70 16.47
C LEU A 199 -11.08 -0.83 16.62
N SER A 200 -12.13 -1.48 16.13
CA SER A 200 -12.30 -2.92 15.98
C SER A 200 -11.30 -3.53 14.99
N THR A 201 -11.40 -4.85 14.79
CA THR A 201 -10.56 -5.58 13.82
C THR A 201 -10.81 -5.08 12.39
N LEU A 202 -12.05 -4.74 12.04
CA LEU A 202 -12.38 -4.14 10.75
C LEU A 202 -11.75 -2.76 10.59
N GLY A 203 -11.83 -1.90 11.62
CA GLY A 203 -11.21 -0.58 11.56
C GLY A 203 -9.68 -0.63 11.47
N GLN A 204 -9.05 -1.59 12.15
CA GLN A 204 -7.62 -1.89 12.00
C GLN A 204 -7.28 -2.31 10.56
N PHE A 205 -8.12 -3.14 9.93
CA PHE A 205 -7.93 -3.52 8.53
C PHE A 205 -8.05 -2.33 7.57
N ILE A 206 -9.06 -1.47 7.77
CA ILE A 206 -9.26 -0.26 6.97
C ILE A 206 -8.03 0.67 7.07
N TYR A 207 -7.47 0.83 8.26
CA TYR A 207 -6.23 1.61 8.42
C TYR A 207 -5.03 0.97 7.73
N TYR A 208 -4.87 -0.34 7.85
CA TYR A 208 -3.77 -1.06 7.22
C TYR A 208 -3.84 -0.96 5.69
N ASP A 209 -5.01 -1.21 5.10
CA ASP A 209 -5.25 -1.09 3.67
C ASP A 209 -4.96 0.34 3.16
N ALA A 210 -5.39 1.36 3.91
CA ALA A 210 -5.10 2.76 3.58
C ALA A 210 -3.62 3.11 3.72
N MET A 211 -2.89 2.55 4.70
CA MET A 211 -1.44 2.75 4.80
C MET A 211 -0.71 2.12 3.62
N VAL A 212 -1.12 0.95 3.15
CA VAL A 212 -0.54 0.31 1.95
C VAL A 212 -0.80 1.16 0.71
N LEU A 213 -2.06 1.57 0.48
CA LEU A 213 -2.42 2.31 -0.72
C LEU A 213 -1.87 3.74 -0.78
N HIS A 214 -1.94 4.47 0.33
CA HIS A 214 -1.65 5.91 0.37
C HIS A 214 -0.28 6.24 0.94
N GLY A 215 0.41 5.25 1.51
CA GLY A 215 1.66 5.43 2.23
C GLY A 215 1.50 6.20 3.56
N PRO A 216 2.58 6.26 4.36
CA PRO A 216 2.61 6.93 5.67
C PRO A 216 2.74 8.48 5.57
N GLY A 217 2.38 9.08 4.43
CA GLY A 217 2.52 10.52 4.18
C GLY A 217 1.69 11.40 5.13
N LEU A 218 2.19 12.61 5.41
CA LEU A 218 1.53 13.63 6.26
C LEU A 218 0.75 14.68 5.45
N ASP A 219 0.92 14.67 4.13
CA ASP A 219 0.14 15.49 3.21
C ASP A 219 -1.31 14.98 3.12
N ALA A 220 -2.17 15.74 2.44
CA ALA A 220 -3.60 15.42 2.35
C ALA A 220 -3.90 14.08 1.66
N GLY A 221 -3.02 13.61 0.77
CA GLY A 221 -3.15 12.34 0.07
C GLY A 221 -2.59 11.15 0.84
N GLY A 222 -1.75 11.36 1.85
CA GLY A 222 -1.20 10.30 2.69
C GLY A 222 -2.16 9.83 3.79
N PHE A 223 -1.86 8.66 4.38
CA PHE A 223 -2.68 8.07 5.44
C PHE A 223 -2.97 9.02 6.61
N TYR A 224 -1.98 9.76 7.10
CA TYR A 224 -2.18 10.67 8.25
C TYR A 224 -3.05 11.87 7.87
N GLY A 225 -2.97 12.34 6.62
CA GLY A 225 -3.86 13.37 6.07
C GLY A 225 -5.31 12.92 6.05
N ILE A 226 -5.57 11.73 5.49
CA ILE A 226 -6.89 11.10 5.45
C ILE A 226 -7.46 10.92 6.86
N ARG A 227 -6.66 10.35 7.78
CA ARG A 227 -7.06 10.17 9.18
C ARG A 227 -7.43 11.51 9.82
N HIS A 228 -6.61 12.54 9.61
CA HIS A 228 -6.84 13.87 10.17
C HIS A 228 -8.09 14.54 9.60
N ALA A 229 -8.37 14.38 8.31
CA ALA A 229 -9.60 14.86 7.69
C ALA A 229 -10.83 14.14 8.28
N ALA A 230 -10.80 12.81 8.38
CA ALA A 230 -11.88 12.01 8.95
C ALA A 230 -12.22 12.40 10.41
N MET A 231 -11.19 12.69 11.22
CA MET A 231 -11.36 13.14 12.60
C MET A 231 -12.02 14.53 12.75
N LYS A 232 -12.03 15.36 11.69
CA LYS A 232 -12.79 16.62 11.70
C LYS A 232 -14.28 16.39 11.52
N GLU A 233 -14.64 15.34 10.78
CA GLU A 233 -16.02 15.00 10.45
C GLU A 233 -16.67 14.12 11.54
N ALA A 234 -15.91 13.19 12.12
CA ALA A 234 -16.41 12.26 13.13
C ALA A 234 -15.37 12.00 14.23
N LYS A 235 -15.82 11.95 15.48
CA LYS A 235 -14.98 11.55 16.62
C LYS A 235 -14.63 10.07 16.53
N THR A 236 -13.40 9.73 16.91
CA THR A 236 -13.01 8.32 17.06
C THR A 236 -13.76 7.67 18.23
N ALA A 237 -13.75 6.33 18.30
CA ALA A 237 -14.35 5.62 19.42
C ALA A 237 -13.66 5.94 20.76
N ALA A 238 -12.34 6.13 20.74
CA ALA A 238 -11.57 6.56 21.91
C ALA A 238 -11.97 7.97 22.41
N GLU A 239 -12.47 8.83 21.52
CA GLU A 239 -13.01 10.16 21.85
C GLU A 239 -14.52 10.14 22.17
N GLY A 240 -15.11 8.94 22.28
CA GLY A 240 -16.53 8.74 22.60
C GLY A 240 -17.49 8.81 21.41
N GLY A 241 -16.97 8.76 20.17
CA GLY A 241 -17.76 8.71 18.94
C GLY A 241 -18.26 7.30 18.59
N SER A 242 -19.14 7.22 17.59
CA SER A 242 -19.56 5.95 16.99
C SER A 242 -18.49 5.46 16.03
N GLU A 243 -17.94 4.26 16.27
CA GLU A 243 -16.94 3.67 15.38
C GLU A 243 -17.45 3.57 13.93
N LYS A 244 -18.72 3.20 13.75
CA LYS A 244 -19.31 3.08 12.41
C LYS A 244 -19.39 4.43 11.69
N GLU A 245 -19.69 5.51 12.41
CA GLU A 245 -19.71 6.86 11.82
C GLU A 245 -18.29 7.29 11.45
N TYR A 246 -17.33 7.08 12.36
CA TYR A 246 -15.92 7.36 12.11
C TYR A 246 -15.36 6.63 10.90
N LEU A 247 -15.59 5.31 10.81
CA LEU A 247 -15.11 4.51 9.68
C LEU A 247 -15.78 4.90 8.35
N ASN A 248 -17.04 5.34 8.35
CA ASN A 248 -17.63 5.88 7.12
C ASN A 248 -16.94 7.18 6.69
N ALA A 249 -16.70 8.11 7.61
CA ALA A 249 -15.97 9.34 7.32
C ALA A 249 -14.55 9.05 6.79
N PHE A 250 -13.83 8.11 7.42
CA PHE A 250 -12.50 7.70 6.95
C PHE A 250 -12.53 7.10 5.53
N LEU A 251 -13.51 6.24 5.25
CA LEU A 251 -13.69 5.64 3.92
C LEU A 251 -14.18 6.66 2.88
N ASP A 252 -14.84 7.74 3.27
CA ASP A 252 -15.20 8.86 2.38
C ASP A 252 -13.93 9.64 2.00
N GLU A 253 -13.11 10.04 2.97
CA GLU A 253 -11.86 10.78 2.75
C GLU A 253 -10.85 9.97 1.91
N SER A 254 -10.64 8.70 2.25
CA SER A 254 -9.75 7.81 1.49
C SER A 254 -10.20 7.64 0.04
N ARG A 255 -11.52 7.53 -0.17
CA ARG A 255 -12.12 7.42 -1.50
C ARG A 255 -11.96 8.69 -2.32
N ASP A 256 -12.07 9.86 -1.70
CA ASP A 256 -11.88 11.13 -2.38
C ASP A 256 -10.41 11.32 -2.79
N VAL A 257 -9.44 10.88 -1.98
CA VAL A 257 -8.03 10.82 -2.38
C VAL A 257 -7.82 9.92 -3.60
N ILE A 258 -8.37 8.70 -3.62
CA ILE A 258 -8.29 7.79 -4.78
C ILE A 258 -8.79 8.48 -6.07
N ARG A 259 -9.88 9.23 -5.97
CA ARG A 259 -10.49 9.91 -7.13
C ARG A 259 -9.66 11.06 -7.70
N THR A 260 -8.64 11.54 -6.97
CA THR A 260 -7.71 12.56 -7.48
C THR A 260 -6.65 11.98 -8.42
N LYS A 261 -6.50 10.65 -8.49
CA LYS A 261 -5.48 10.00 -9.32
C LYS A 261 -5.75 10.21 -10.82
N VAL A 262 -4.68 10.13 -11.61
CA VAL A 262 -4.66 10.58 -13.01
C VAL A 262 -5.36 9.59 -13.95
N THR A 263 -5.14 8.30 -13.78
CA THR A 263 -5.72 7.27 -14.67
C THR A 263 -7.07 6.77 -14.17
N GLU A 264 -7.91 6.25 -15.07
CA GLU A 264 -9.20 5.65 -14.69
C GLU A 264 -9.01 4.44 -13.77
N THR A 265 -8.01 3.60 -14.05
CA THR A 265 -7.68 2.42 -13.23
C THR A 265 -7.29 2.82 -11.81
N GLN A 266 -6.44 3.84 -11.64
CA GLN A 266 -6.05 4.35 -10.31
C GLN A 266 -7.21 5.03 -9.56
N ARG A 267 -8.29 5.44 -10.25
CA ARG A 267 -9.49 6.01 -9.63
C ARG A 267 -10.53 4.94 -9.22
N ASP A 268 -10.27 3.66 -9.44
CA ASP A 268 -11.18 2.59 -9.01
C ASP A 268 -11.23 2.51 -7.48
N THR A 269 -12.45 2.57 -6.94
CA THR A 269 -12.71 2.59 -5.50
C THR A 269 -13.31 1.28 -4.98
N SER A 270 -13.24 0.18 -5.74
CA SER A 270 -13.87 -1.11 -5.40
C SER A 270 -13.36 -1.68 -4.07
N ARG A 271 -12.08 -1.48 -3.73
CA ARG A 271 -11.50 -1.86 -2.42
C ARG A 271 -12.25 -1.24 -1.25
N ILE A 272 -12.81 -0.05 -1.44
CA ILE A 272 -13.66 0.63 -0.46
C ILE A 272 -15.13 0.23 -0.69
N ASP A 273 -15.66 0.52 -1.87
CA ASP A 273 -17.11 0.54 -2.15
C ASP A 273 -17.73 -0.86 -2.18
N THR A 274 -16.99 -1.87 -2.65
CA THR A 274 -17.48 -3.25 -2.80
C THR A 274 -16.75 -4.26 -1.92
N ALA A 275 -15.90 -3.81 -1.01
CA ALA A 275 -15.29 -4.62 0.04
C ALA A 275 -15.45 -3.99 1.44
N GLN A 276 -14.63 -3.01 1.81
CA GLN A 276 -14.61 -2.46 3.19
C GLN A 276 -15.98 -1.90 3.63
N ARG A 277 -16.67 -1.16 2.77
CA ARG A 277 -18.03 -0.67 3.06
C ARG A 277 -19.06 -1.78 3.18
N VAL A 278 -18.88 -2.89 2.47
CA VAL A 278 -19.75 -4.06 2.60
C VAL A 278 -19.60 -4.66 4.00
N PHE A 279 -18.37 -4.89 4.45
CA PHE A 279 -18.10 -5.43 5.79
C PHE A 279 -18.64 -4.51 6.89
N LEU A 280 -18.46 -3.19 6.73
CA LEU A 280 -18.96 -2.19 7.68
C LEU A 280 -20.48 -2.10 7.70
N LYS A 281 -21.13 -2.17 6.52
CA LYS A 281 -22.58 -2.16 6.41
C LYS A 281 -23.21 -3.37 7.09
N ASP A 282 -22.60 -4.53 6.92
CA ASP A 282 -23.00 -5.79 7.55
C ASP A 282 -22.74 -5.81 9.06
N GLY A 283 -22.03 -4.82 9.60
CA GLY A 283 -21.70 -4.73 11.02
C GLY A 283 -20.65 -5.76 11.45
N ASN A 284 -19.86 -6.28 10.51
CA ASN A 284 -18.83 -7.28 10.78
C ASN A 284 -17.55 -6.63 11.33
N MET A 285 -17.66 -6.01 12.50
CA MET A 285 -16.58 -5.26 13.15
C MET A 285 -15.40 -6.15 13.54
N ASP A 286 -15.65 -7.45 13.74
CA ASP A 286 -14.61 -8.44 14.03
C ASP A 286 -13.88 -8.93 12.78
N LEU A 287 -14.30 -8.52 11.58
CA LEU A 287 -13.80 -9.04 10.30
C LEU A 287 -13.85 -10.57 10.29
N ALA A 288 -14.97 -11.17 10.66
CA ALA A 288 -15.12 -12.62 10.79
C ALA A 288 -15.60 -13.26 9.47
N PRO A 289 -15.04 -14.42 9.06
CA PRO A 289 -15.61 -15.20 7.97
C PRO A 289 -17.02 -15.73 8.29
N PRO A 290 -17.86 -16.02 7.28
CA PRO A 290 -17.55 -15.91 5.86
C PRO A 290 -17.47 -14.44 5.39
N LEU A 291 -16.47 -14.14 4.56
CA LEU A 291 -16.35 -12.84 3.89
C LEU A 291 -16.60 -13.02 2.40
N ARG A 292 -17.34 -12.09 1.81
CA ARG A 292 -17.57 -12.03 0.36
C ARG A 292 -17.55 -10.58 -0.09
N TRP A 293 -16.74 -10.29 -1.09
CA TRP A 293 -16.58 -8.94 -1.62
C TRP A 293 -16.36 -8.98 -3.13
N LYS A 294 -16.31 -7.79 -3.74
CA LYS A 294 -15.85 -7.65 -5.11
C LYS A 294 -14.65 -6.71 -5.19
N MET A 295 -13.71 -7.05 -6.05
CA MET A 295 -12.57 -6.22 -6.42
C MET A 295 -12.50 -6.18 -7.94
N TYR A 296 -12.46 -4.99 -8.55
CA TYR A 296 -12.45 -4.81 -10.01
C TYR A 296 -13.52 -5.61 -10.77
N GLY A 297 -14.68 -5.81 -10.14
CA GLY A 297 -15.80 -6.59 -10.69
C GLY A 297 -15.72 -8.11 -10.45
N GLU A 298 -14.55 -8.65 -10.09
CA GLU A 298 -14.37 -10.04 -9.69
C GLU A 298 -14.88 -10.29 -8.27
N THR A 299 -15.43 -11.48 -8.01
CA THR A 299 -15.96 -11.85 -6.69
C THR A 299 -14.96 -12.73 -5.94
N PHE A 300 -14.57 -12.28 -4.76
CA PHE A 300 -13.71 -13.02 -3.85
C PHE A 300 -14.51 -13.50 -2.64
N GLN A 301 -14.06 -14.61 -2.05
CA GLN A 301 -14.68 -15.16 -0.85
C GLN A 301 -13.66 -15.84 0.07
N LEU A 302 -13.89 -15.70 1.37
CA LEU A 302 -13.26 -16.50 2.42
C LEU A 302 -14.36 -17.28 3.15
N PRO A 303 -14.32 -18.62 3.14
CA PRO A 303 -15.37 -19.43 3.77
C PRO A 303 -15.32 -19.31 5.30
N ALA A 304 -16.42 -19.71 5.95
CA ALA A 304 -16.40 -19.95 7.39
C ALA A 304 -15.33 -21.00 7.73
N SER A 305 -14.63 -20.78 8.85
CA SER A 305 -13.65 -21.74 9.40
C SER A 305 -14.33 -22.97 9.98
#